data_AF-A0A418SSE0-F1
#
_entry.id   AF-A0A418SSE0-F1
#
_cell.length_a   1.000
_cell.length_b   1.000
_cell.length_c   1.000
_cell.angle_alpha   90.00
_cell.angle_beta   90.00
_cell.angle_gamma   90.00
#
_symmetry.space_group_name_H-M   'P 1'
#
loop_
_entity.id
_entity.type
_entity.pdbx_description
1 polymer ?
#
loop_
_entity_poly.entity_id
_entity_poly.type
_entity_poly.pdbx_seq_one_letter_code
_entity_poly.pdbx_strand_id
1 'polypeptide(L)'
;MTIDRTFLMLSGGPGLKNPKDKEHDQSWANYVQYPLNIARSKLFPVERNEQVVWVIYKPAYEKRWSDDLKKKASSTTELKDKGFTSYVDMLEKRAKTYGWILKWISKNSEFWSIIRTLGTKPVSRFWYFGHAQNDLWLTLEHNSLNEAVMPSDGGAVVWSSDISVGLKPYILGDQKSYKPNTATKIFGCRTASFANLWATTFKVYAEGAVGTLKYDEFLKSINNHQNNAAGCTWVKYKPDGKVM
;
A
#
# COMPACT_ATOMS: atom_id res chain seq x y z
N MET A 1 -0.71 10.45 26.94
CA MET A 1 -1.51 9.40 26.27
C MET A 1 -0.52 8.40 25.71
N THR A 2 -0.69 7.10 25.99
CA THR A 2 0.30 6.08 25.61
C THR A 2 -0.02 5.53 24.23
N ILE A 3 0.98 5.50 23.34
CA ILE A 3 0.86 4.81 22.05
C ILE A 3 1.02 3.31 22.29
N ASP A 4 -0.01 2.54 21.99
CA ASP A 4 -0.10 1.10 22.28
C ASP A 4 -0.48 0.26 21.05
N ARG A 5 -0.72 0.89 19.89
CA ARG A 5 -1.12 0.21 18.65
C ARG A 5 -0.40 0.78 17.43
N THR A 6 -0.41 0.02 16.34
CA THR A 6 0.20 0.42 15.07
C THR A 6 -0.83 0.44 13.94
N PHE A 7 -0.96 1.58 13.26
CA PHE A 7 -1.52 1.61 11.91
C PHE A 7 -0.40 1.26 10.93
N LEU A 8 -0.47 0.07 10.34
CA LEU A 8 0.48 -0.41 9.35
C LEU A 8 0.04 -0.05 7.93
N MET A 9 0.91 0.61 7.19
CA MET A 9 0.76 0.79 5.74
C MET A 9 1.82 0.00 5.00
N LEU A 10 1.46 -0.61 3.87
CA LEU A 10 2.39 -1.15 2.90
C LEU A 10 2.15 -0.48 1.55
N SER A 11 3.16 0.22 1.06
CA SER A 11 3.19 0.68 -0.32
C SER A 11 4.09 -0.26 -1.12
N GLY A 12 3.56 -0.79 -2.21
CA GLY A 12 4.39 -1.28 -3.30
C GLY A 12 5.19 -0.13 -3.93
N GLY A 13 5.80 -0.42 -5.06
CA GLY A 13 6.56 0.54 -5.84
C GLY A 13 6.21 0.50 -7.31
N PRO A 14 6.66 1.51 -8.05
CA PRO A 14 6.45 1.58 -9.49
C PRO A 14 7.32 0.52 -10.19
N GLY A 15 6.76 -0.12 -11.20
CA GLY A 15 7.53 -0.75 -12.26
C GLY A 15 8.29 0.27 -13.10
N LEU A 16 9.02 -0.22 -14.11
CA LEU A 16 9.67 0.66 -15.08
C LEU A 16 8.63 1.37 -15.94
N LYS A 17 8.95 2.60 -16.37
CA LYS A 17 8.03 3.35 -17.23
C LYS A 17 7.90 2.65 -18.59
N ASN A 18 6.68 2.22 -18.91
CA ASN A 18 6.33 1.72 -20.25
C ASN A 18 5.30 2.66 -20.90
N PRO A 19 5.67 3.44 -21.93
CA PRO A 19 4.73 4.36 -22.60
C PRO A 19 3.54 3.68 -23.29
N LYS A 20 3.64 2.38 -23.58
CA LYS A 20 2.56 1.60 -24.21
C LYS A 20 1.49 1.15 -23.20
N ASP A 21 1.86 1.02 -21.94
CA ASP A 21 0.95 0.67 -20.85
C ASP A 21 0.48 1.94 -20.14
N LYS A 22 -0.49 2.63 -20.73
CA LYS A 22 -0.97 3.92 -20.20
C LYS A 22 -1.69 3.79 -18.85
N GLU A 23 -2.09 2.58 -18.47
CA GLU A 23 -2.89 2.34 -17.26
C GLU A 23 -2.01 2.20 -16.02
N HIS A 24 -0.75 1.76 -16.17
CA HIS A 24 0.13 1.49 -15.05
C HIS A 24 1.42 2.31 -15.09
N ASP A 25 1.89 2.69 -13.91
CA ASP A 25 3.22 3.25 -13.62
C ASP A 25 3.72 4.37 -14.54
N GLN A 26 2.79 5.15 -15.12
CA GLN A 26 3.09 6.39 -15.82
C GLN A 26 3.72 7.44 -14.89
N SER A 27 3.43 7.35 -13.59
CA SER A 27 4.08 8.09 -12.51
C SER A 27 4.80 7.13 -11.56
N TRP A 28 5.97 7.56 -11.08
CA TRP A 28 6.71 6.83 -10.04
C TRP A 28 5.98 6.88 -8.69
N ALA A 29 5.07 7.84 -8.51
CA ALA A 29 4.46 8.16 -7.22
C ALA A 29 3.14 7.43 -6.94
N ASN A 30 2.61 6.64 -7.87
CA ASN A 30 1.25 6.06 -7.79
C ASN A 30 0.95 5.55 -6.37
N TYR A 31 1.70 4.58 -5.86
CA TYR A 31 1.36 3.87 -4.61
C TYR A 31 1.76 4.58 -3.32
N VAL A 32 2.32 5.77 -3.42
CA VAL A 32 2.72 6.60 -2.27
C VAL A 32 1.98 7.94 -2.25
N GLN A 33 1.42 8.37 -3.38
CA GLN A 33 0.75 9.66 -3.49
C GLN A 33 -0.49 9.75 -2.61
N TYR A 34 -1.27 8.66 -2.52
CA TYR A 34 -2.49 8.64 -1.72
C TYR A 34 -2.24 8.88 -0.23
N PRO A 35 -1.42 8.07 0.48
CA PRO A 35 -1.18 8.30 1.90
C PRO A 35 -0.57 9.69 2.14
N LEU A 36 0.34 10.15 1.27
CA LEU A 36 0.95 11.48 1.37
C LEU A 36 -0.05 12.63 1.19
N ASN A 37 -1.00 12.51 0.25
CA ASN A 37 -2.02 13.52 0.02
C ASN A 37 -2.97 13.65 1.21
N ILE A 38 -3.45 12.53 1.74
CA ILE A 38 -4.34 12.54 2.90
C ILE A 38 -3.62 13.11 4.13
N ALA A 39 -2.35 12.76 4.34
CA ALA A 39 -1.52 13.31 5.40
C ALA A 39 -1.37 14.83 5.28
N ARG A 40 -1.07 15.32 4.08
CA ARG A 40 -0.99 16.76 3.79
C ARG A 40 -2.30 17.49 4.09
N SER A 41 -3.44 16.87 3.78
CA SER A 41 -4.76 17.44 4.03
C SER A 41 -5.21 17.35 5.49
N LYS A 42 -4.40 16.78 6.40
CA LYS A 42 -4.75 16.52 7.82
C LYS A 42 -5.99 15.64 8.00
N LEU A 43 -6.33 14.85 6.98
CA LEU A 43 -7.47 13.91 6.99
C LEU A 43 -7.03 12.47 7.26
N PHE A 44 -5.76 12.29 7.61
CA PHE A 44 -5.18 10.98 7.80
C PHE A 44 -5.78 10.35 9.05
N PRO A 45 -6.53 9.22 8.91
CA PRO A 45 -7.35 8.72 9.99
C PRO A 45 -6.47 7.95 10.97
N VAL A 46 -5.66 8.65 11.77
CA VAL A 46 -4.86 8.08 12.85
C VAL A 46 -5.58 8.29 14.16
N GLU A 47 -5.75 7.22 14.93
CA GLU A 47 -6.30 7.31 16.27
C GLU A 47 -5.21 7.79 17.24
N ARG A 48 -5.62 8.43 18.35
CA ARG A 48 -4.69 9.10 19.26
C ARG A 48 -3.67 8.16 19.94
N ASN A 49 -3.95 6.86 19.97
CA ASN A 49 -3.09 5.83 20.58
C ASN A 49 -2.33 4.99 19.54
N GLU A 50 -2.27 5.45 18.29
CA GLU A 50 -1.57 4.76 17.21
C GLU A 50 -0.29 5.47 16.77
N GLN A 51 0.74 4.67 16.49
CA GLN A 51 1.84 5.09 15.62
C GLN A 51 1.55 4.64 14.19
N VAL A 52 2.04 5.39 13.21
CA VAL A 52 2.02 4.99 11.80
C VAL A 52 3.35 4.33 11.46
N VAL A 53 3.30 3.09 11.00
CA VAL A 53 4.44 2.41 10.39
C VAL A 53 4.18 2.29 8.91
N TRP A 54 5.01 2.95 8.10
CA TRP A 54 4.91 2.91 6.65
C TRP A 54 6.00 2.01 6.09
N VAL A 55 5.59 0.88 5.55
CA VAL A 55 6.46 -0.09 4.89
C VAL A 55 6.47 0.20 3.40
N ILE A 56 7.65 0.28 2.79
CA ILE A 56 7.78 0.52 1.35
C ILE A 56 8.79 -0.45 0.73
N TYR A 57 8.45 -1.03 -0.42
CA TYR A 57 9.37 -1.86 -1.20
C TYR A 57 10.41 -1.01 -1.92
N LYS A 58 11.62 -0.95 -1.34
CA LYS A 58 12.72 -0.07 -1.77
C LYS A 58 13.22 -0.34 -3.20
N PRO A 59 13.43 -1.61 -3.64
CA PRO A 59 14.06 -1.91 -4.92
C PRO A 59 13.35 -1.27 -6.12
N ALA A 60 12.02 -1.20 -6.09
CA ALA A 60 11.22 -0.58 -7.16
C ALA A 60 11.55 0.91 -7.35
N TYR A 61 11.67 1.67 -6.25
CA TYR A 61 11.97 3.10 -6.32
C TYR A 61 13.42 3.38 -6.77
N GLU A 62 14.38 2.58 -6.32
CA GLU A 62 15.78 2.70 -6.75
C GLU A 62 15.95 2.34 -8.24
N LYS A 63 15.31 1.26 -8.68
CA LYS A 63 15.29 0.83 -10.09
C LYS A 63 14.63 1.87 -10.98
N ARG A 64 13.46 2.39 -10.57
CA ARG A 64 12.72 3.42 -11.32
C ARG A 64 13.48 4.74 -11.37
N TRP A 65 14.09 5.19 -10.27
CA TRP A 65 14.92 6.39 -10.25
C TRP A 65 16.10 6.29 -11.22
N SER A 66 16.79 5.15 -11.21
CA SER A 66 17.94 4.90 -12.09
C SER A 66 17.54 4.91 -13.57
N ASP A 67 16.39 4.32 -13.91
CA ASP A 67 15.85 4.31 -15.28
C ASP A 67 15.41 5.71 -15.72
N ASP A 68 14.67 6.43 -14.87
CA ASP A 68 14.20 7.78 -15.14
C ASP A 68 15.39 8.77 -15.29
N LEU A 69 16.49 8.60 -14.55
CA LEU A 69 17.73 9.37 -14.74
C LEU A 69 18.36 9.11 -16.12
N LYS A 70 18.50 7.85 -16.53
CA LYS A 70 19.05 7.47 -17.84
C LYS A 70 18.22 8.05 -18.98
N LYS A 71 16.90 8.06 -18.81
CA LYS A 71 15.92 8.60 -19.78
C LYS A 71 15.73 10.11 -19.68
N LYS A 72 16.41 10.79 -18.76
CA LYS A 72 16.25 12.24 -18.47
C LYS A 72 14.77 12.61 -18.26
N ALA A 73 14.04 11.77 -17.54
CA ALA A 73 12.63 11.99 -17.28
C ALA A 73 12.43 13.29 -16.46
N SER A 74 11.41 14.06 -16.81
CA SER A 74 11.07 15.32 -16.15
C SER A 74 10.81 15.17 -14.64
N SER A 75 10.33 14.00 -14.22
CA SER A 75 10.15 13.62 -12.81
C SER A 75 11.44 13.78 -11.98
N THR A 76 12.61 13.46 -12.56
CA THR A 76 13.90 13.55 -11.86
C THR A 76 14.37 14.98 -11.71
N THR A 77 14.16 15.82 -12.72
CA THR A 77 14.42 17.27 -12.66
C THR A 77 13.53 17.91 -11.61
N GLU A 78 12.22 17.66 -11.66
CA GLU A 78 11.25 18.22 -10.72
C GLU A 78 11.57 17.88 -9.26
N LEU A 79 12.00 16.64 -8.97
CA LEU A 79 12.40 16.29 -7.61
C LEU A 79 13.70 16.97 -7.17
N LYS A 80 14.69 17.09 -8.07
CA LYS A 80 15.94 17.78 -7.78
C LYS A 80 15.71 19.27 -7.51
N ASP A 81 14.85 19.92 -8.29
CA ASP A 81 14.46 21.31 -8.10
C ASP A 81 13.78 21.53 -6.74
N LYS A 82 13.10 20.51 -6.21
CA LYS A 82 12.51 20.50 -4.86
C LYS A 82 13.51 20.11 -3.76
N GLY A 83 14.80 19.95 -4.07
CA GLY A 83 15.86 19.64 -3.11
C GLY A 83 15.95 18.16 -2.71
N PHE A 84 15.43 17.25 -3.53
CA PHE A 84 15.53 15.81 -3.31
C PHE A 84 16.60 15.17 -4.18
N THR A 85 17.32 14.19 -3.64
CA THR A 85 18.40 13.49 -4.36
C THR A 85 17.95 12.18 -5.01
N SER A 86 16.78 11.65 -4.61
CA SER A 86 16.16 10.45 -5.15
C SER A 86 14.69 10.35 -4.73
N TYR A 87 13.94 9.39 -5.30
CA TYR A 87 12.60 9.04 -4.78
C TYR A 87 12.66 8.54 -3.33
N VAL A 88 13.70 7.79 -2.97
CA VAL A 88 13.94 7.28 -1.60
C VAL A 88 14.11 8.43 -0.61
N ASP A 89 15.01 9.39 -0.91
CA ASP A 89 15.25 10.58 -0.08
C ASP A 89 13.96 11.40 0.12
N MET A 90 13.16 11.53 -0.94
CA MET A 90 11.87 12.21 -0.84
C MET A 90 10.92 11.51 0.12
N LEU A 91 10.78 10.18 0.01
CA LEU A 91 9.90 9.40 0.89
C LEU A 91 10.36 9.42 2.35
N GLU A 92 11.67 9.36 2.59
CA GLU A 92 12.27 9.51 3.93
C GLU A 92 11.94 10.86 4.56
N LYS A 93 12.16 11.96 3.83
CA LYS A 93 11.85 13.32 4.30
C LYS A 93 10.36 13.52 4.55
N ARG A 94 9.48 12.93 3.73
CA ARG A 94 8.03 12.99 3.92
C ARG A 94 7.56 12.20 5.13
N ALA A 95 8.06 10.98 5.31
CA ALA A 95 7.75 10.19 6.50
C ALA A 95 8.14 10.95 7.77
N LYS A 96 9.33 11.58 7.78
CA LYS A 96 9.78 12.44 8.89
C LYS A 96 8.85 13.63 9.11
N THR A 97 8.41 14.31 8.05
CA THR A 97 7.49 15.45 8.13
C THR A 97 6.17 15.07 8.79
N TYR A 98 5.67 13.86 8.55
CA TYR A 98 4.42 13.37 9.13
C TYR A 98 4.59 12.59 10.45
N GLY A 99 5.83 12.47 10.97
CA GLY A 99 6.11 11.70 12.18
C GLY A 99 5.85 10.20 12.03
N TRP A 100 5.96 9.67 10.79
CA TRP A 100 5.75 8.25 10.50
C TRP A 100 7.06 7.47 10.64
N ILE A 101 6.95 6.23 11.11
CA ILE A 101 8.08 5.29 11.15
C ILE A 101 8.17 4.64 9.77
N LEU A 102 9.14 5.06 8.96
CA LEU A 102 9.42 4.44 7.67
C LEU A 102 10.24 3.15 7.85
N LYS A 103 9.82 2.09 7.16
CA LYS A 103 10.52 0.81 7.07
C LYS A 103 10.69 0.44 5.60
N TRP A 104 11.94 0.40 5.15
CA TRP A 104 12.25 -0.15 3.84
C TRP A 104 12.26 -1.67 3.91
N ILE A 105 11.66 -2.32 2.91
CA ILE A 105 11.81 -3.75 2.68
C ILE A 105 12.39 -4.02 1.30
N SER A 106 13.13 -5.11 1.18
CA SER A 106 13.65 -5.60 -0.11
C SER A 106 13.05 -6.94 -0.52
N LYS A 107 12.35 -7.62 0.39
CA LYS A 107 11.65 -8.89 0.15
C LYS A 107 10.34 -8.97 0.94
N ASN A 108 9.39 -9.76 0.45
CA ASN A 108 8.09 -10.01 1.07
C ASN A 108 8.19 -10.56 2.51
N SER A 109 9.18 -11.39 2.81
CA SER A 109 9.37 -12.01 4.12
C SER A 109 9.66 -10.97 5.22
N GLU A 110 10.24 -9.83 4.84
CA GLU A 110 10.50 -8.72 5.75
C GLU A 110 9.21 -8.01 6.18
N PHE A 111 8.18 -7.97 5.33
CA PHE A 111 6.86 -7.45 5.71
C PHE A 111 6.25 -8.27 6.86
N TRP A 112 6.27 -9.60 6.72
CA TRP A 112 5.80 -10.51 7.77
C TRP A 112 6.66 -10.43 9.03
N SER A 113 7.98 -10.27 8.88
CA SER A 113 8.90 -10.04 9.99
C SER A 113 8.55 -8.75 10.76
N ILE A 114 8.29 -7.65 10.05
CA ILE A 114 7.88 -6.38 10.65
C ILE A 114 6.63 -6.58 11.51
N ILE A 115 5.60 -7.24 11.00
CA ILE A 115 4.37 -7.52 11.78
C ILE A 115 4.70 -8.22 13.11
N ARG A 116 5.57 -9.24 13.10
CA ARG A 116 5.96 -9.97 14.32
C ARG A 116 6.75 -9.08 15.30
N THR A 117 7.58 -8.18 14.80
CA THR A 117 8.36 -7.27 15.65
C THR A 117 7.52 -6.17 16.32
N LEU A 118 6.30 -5.94 15.85
CA LEU A 118 5.38 -4.97 16.45
C LEU A 118 4.73 -5.48 17.75
N GLY A 119 5.09 -6.64 18.30
CA GLY A 119 4.38 -7.33 19.40
C GLY A 119 3.85 -6.49 20.57
N THR A 120 4.60 -5.49 21.06
CA THR A 120 4.12 -4.62 22.15
C THR A 120 3.17 -3.50 21.70
N LYS A 121 3.05 -3.30 20.39
CA LYS A 121 2.20 -2.32 19.70
C LYS A 121 1.55 -2.96 18.45
N PRO A 122 0.67 -3.96 18.64
CA PRO A 122 0.10 -4.74 17.55
C PRO A 122 -0.62 -3.89 16.51
N VAL A 123 -0.78 -4.45 15.32
CA VAL A 123 -1.41 -3.80 14.17
C VAL A 123 -2.91 -3.66 14.41
N SER A 124 -3.40 -2.42 14.55
CA SER A 124 -4.84 -2.14 14.66
C SER A 124 -5.53 -2.20 13.30
N ARG A 125 -4.85 -1.80 12.23
CA ARG A 125 -5.32 -1.93 10.85
C ARG A 125 -4.17 -1.94 9.87
N PHE A 126 -4.45 -2.50 8.70
CA PHE A 126 -3.50 -2.63 7.62
C PHE A 126 -4.04 -1.99 6.34
N TRP A 127 -3.32 -1.02 5.77
CA TRP A 127 -3.63 -0.48 4.44
C TRP A 127 -2.53 -0.83 3.43
N TYR A 128 -2.93 -1.39 2.29
CA TYR A 128 -2.02 -1.69 1.19
C TYR A 128 -2.28 -0.78 -0.01
N PHE A 129 -1.23 -0.28 -0.66
CA PHE A 129 -1.30 0.48 -1.91
C PHE A 129 -0.38 -0.16 -2.94
N GLY A 130 -0.91 -0.61 -4.07
CA GLY A 130 -0.06 -1.19 -5.10
C GLY A 130 -0.79 -1.99 -6.16
N HIS A 131 0.02 -2.59 -7.02
CA HIS A 131 -0.41 -3.58 -7.98
C HIS A 131 -0.88 -4.83 -7.27
N ALA A 132 -1.98 -5.40 -7.72
CA ALA A 132 -2.43 -6.63 -7.13
C ALA A 132 -3.22 -7.45 -8.14
N GLN A 133 -3.34 -8.72 -7.78
CA GLN A 133 -4.40 -9.56 -8.27
C GLN A 133 -5.03 -10.24 -7.06
N ASN A 134 -4.78 -11.53 -6.85
CA ASN A 134 -5.12 -12.21 -5.60
C ASN A 134 -4.05 -12.03 -4.51
N ASP A 135 -2.82 -11.72 -4.93
CA ASP A 135 -1.67 -11.44 -4.07
C ASP A 135 -1.26 -9.97 -4.24
N LEU A 136 -0.47 -9.44 -3.30
CA LEU A 136 -0.04 -8.05 -3.34
C LEU A 136 1.32 -7.95 -4.02
N TRP A 137 1.39 -7.28 -5.16
CA TRP A 137 2.63 -7.15 -5.92
C TRP A 137 3.35 -5.87 -5.48
N LEU A 138 4.58 -6.02 -5.01
CA LEU A 138 5.39 -4.91 -4.52
C LEU A 138 6.02 -4.08 -5.66
N THR A 139 5.93 -4.57 -6.89
CA THR A 139 6.24 -3.91 -8.17
C THR A 139 5.51 -4.66 -9.27
N LEU A 140 5.53 -4.18 -10.51
CA LEU A 140 5.18 -4.98 -11.69
C LEU A 140 6.37 -5.13 -12.64
N GLU A 141 6.20 -6.01 -13.62
CA GLU A 141 6.99 -6.10 -14.83
C GLU A 141 6.10 -5.98 -16.06
N HIS A 142 6.70 -5.93 -17.25
CA HIS A 142 5.99 -5.94 -18.52
C HIS A 142 6.42 -7.14 -19.36
N ASN A 143 5.47 -7.84 -19.97
CA ASN A 143 5.78 -8.91 -20.93
C ASN A 143 6.15 -8.33 -22.31
N SER A 144 6.42 -9.20 -23.29
CA SER A 144 6.76 -8.79 -24.67
C SER A 144 5.65 -8.01 -25.39
N LEU A 145 4.39 -8.18 -24.94
CA LEU A 145 3.24 -7.44 -25.43
C LEU A 145 3.04 -6.09 -24.75
N ASN A 146 3.90 -5.72 -23.79
CA ASN A 146 3.81 -4.51 -22.97
C ASN A 146 2.66 -4.53 -21.96
N GLU A 147 2.16 -5.71 -21.61
CA GLU A 147 1.12 -5.87 -20.59
C GLU A 147 1.78 -5.97 -19.21
N ALA A 148 1.15 -5.35 -18.21
CA ALA A 148 1.55 -5.48 -16.82
C ALA A 148 1.42 -6.94 -16.37
N VAL A 149 2.50 -7.48 -15.80
CA VAL A 149 2.56 -8.84 -15.27
C VAL A 149 3.16 -8.87 -13.87
N MET A 150 2.87 -9.96 -13.15
CA MET A 150 3.45 -10.25 -11.84
C MET A 150 4.98 -10.21 -11.94
N PRO A 151 5.69 -9.65 -10.94
CA PRO A 151 7.15 -9.69 -10.95
C PRO A 151 7.65 -11.14 -10.88
N SER A 152 8.66 -11.44 -11.69
CA SER A 152 9.35 -12.74 -11.71
C SER A 152 10.07 -13.06 -10.40
N ASP A 153 10.53 -12.05 -9.67
CA ASP A 153 11.06 -12.20 -8.32
C ASP A 153 9.91 -12.46 -7.33
N GLY A 154 9.77 -13.70 -6.86
CA GLY A 154 8.78 -14.06 -5.85
C GLY A 154 8.96 -13.32 -4.51
N GLY A 155 10.15 -12.75 -4.26
CA GLY A 155 10.40 -11.84 -3.14
C GLY A 155 9.70 -10.48 -3.28
N ALA A 156 9.20 -10.13 -4.46
CA ALA A 156 8.43 -8.92 -4.72
C ALA A 156 6.91 -9.16 -4.68
N VAL A 157 6.44 -10.30 -4.15
CA VAL A 157 5.01 -10.62 -4.03
C VAL A 157 4.70 -10.99 -2.59
N VAL A 158 3.76 -10.29 -1.95
CA VAL A 158 3.20 -10.71 -0.66
C VAL A 158 2.07 -11.69 -0.93
N TRP A 159 2.37 -12.97 -0.73
CA TRP A 159 1.46 -14.06 -1.02
C TRP A 159 0.34 -14.14 0.01
N SER A 160 -0.88 -14.29 -0.46
CA SER A 160 -2.07 -14.60 0.34
C SER A 160 -1.89 -15.91 1.12
N SER A 161 -1.16 -16.89 0.56
CA SER A 161 -0.82 -18.15 1.23
C SER A 161 0.04 -17.97 2.49
N ASP A 162 0.74 -16.85 2.63
CA ASP A 162 1.55 -16.55 3.82
C ASP A 162 0.71 -15.97 4.97
N ILE A 163 -0.57 -15.66 4.74
CA ILE A 163 -1.51 -15.24 5.77
C ILE A 163 -1.74 -16.42 6.73
N SER A 164 -1.11 -16.36 7.89
CA SER A 164 -1.13 -17.43 8.88
C SER A 164 -1.80 -17.00 10.18
N VAL A 165 -2.55 -17.92 10.80
CA VAL A 165 -3.12 -17.76 12.16
C VAL A 165 -2.05 -17.45 13.21
N GLY A 166 -0.80 -17.83 12.98
CA GLY A 166 0.32 -17.52 13.87
C GLY A 166 0.63 -16.02 13.96
N LEU A 167 0.14 -15.20 13.01
CA LEU A 167 0.28 -13.75 13.05
C LEU A 167 -0.82 -13.06 13.87
N LYS A 168 -1.89 -13.77 14.26
CA LYS A 168 -3.04 -13.21 14.96
C LYS A 168 -2.69 -12.45 16.25
N PRO A 169 -1.74 -12.88 17.10
CA PRO A 169 -1.36 -12.11 18.29
C PRO A 169 -0.83 -10.71 17.98
N TYR A 170 -0.37 -10.47 16.76
CA TYR A 170 0.19 -9.19 16.30
C TYR A 170 -0.84 -8.31 15.57
N ILE A 171 -2.09 -8.76 15.43
CA ILE A 171 -3.17 -8.04 14.76
C ILE A 171 -4.35 -7.84 15.75
N LEU A 172 -4.60 -6.60 16.16
CA LEU A 172 -5.67 -6.19 17.09
C LEU A 172 -6.64 -5.18 16.44
N GLY A 173 -7.33 -5.58 15.37
CA GLY A 173 -8.36 -4.75 14.75
C GLY A 173 -9.69 -4.73 15.50
N ASP A 174 -10.54 -3.73 15.19
CA ASP A 174 -11.91 -3.67 15.72
C ASP A 174 -12.72 -4.86 15.20
N GLN A 175 -13.25 -5.67 16.12
CA GLN A 175 -14.03 -6.87 15.81
C GLN A 175 -15.53 -6.64 16.04
N LYS A 176 -15.92 -5.56 16.73
CA LYS A 176 -17.29 -5.36 17.21
C LYS A 176 -18.16 -4.65 16.19
N SER A 177 -17.63 -3.62 15.55
CA SER A 177 -18.39 -2.80 14.61
C SER A 177 -17.51 -2.36 13.45
N TYR A 178 -18.06 -2.40 12.24
CA TYR A 178 -17.40 -1.82 11.09
C TYR A 178 -17.27 -0.31 11.24
N LYS A 179 -16.04 0.20 11.08
CA LYS A 179 -15.76 1.62 10.95
C LYS A 179 -14.84 1.82 9.74
N PRO A 180 -15.24 2.63 8.74
CA PRO A 180 -14.46 2.80 7.52
C PRO A 180 -13.01 3.26 7.74
N ASN A 181 -12.76 4.01 8.81
CA ASN A 181 -11.44 4.56 9.11
C ASN A 181 -10.54 3.59 9.89
N THR A 182 -11.11 2.53 10.49
CA THR A 182 -10.36 1.55 11.28
C THR A 182 -10.30 0.17 10.64
N ALA A 183 -11.00 -0.05 9.52
CA ALA A 183 -10.93 -1.29 8.75
C ALA A 183 -9.60 -1.42 7.99
N THR A 184 -9.18 -2.67 7.76
CA THR A 184 -8.12 -3.00 6.80
C THR A 184 -8.61 -2.69 5.39
N LYS A 185 -7.74 -2.11 4.53
CA LYS A 185 -8.09 -1.75 3.15
C LYS A 185 -6.97 -2.12 2.20
N ILE A 186 -7.30 -2.86 1.16
CA ILE A 186 -6.32 -3.36 0.19
C ILE A 186 -6.55 -2.67 -1.15
N PHE A 187 -5.88 -1.53 -1.37
CA PHE A 187 -5.99 -0.71 -2.58
C PHE A 187 -5.12 -1.27 -3.71
N GLY A 188 -5.73 -2.14 -4.50
CA GLY A 188 -5.15 -2.74 -5.71
C GLY A 188 -6.21 -3.49 -6.51
N CYS A 189 -5.87 -3.94 -7.72
CA CYS A 189 -6.79 -4.68 -8.58
C CYS A 189 -7.10 -6.07 -7.99
N ARG A 190 -8.36 -6.49 -8.05
CA ARG A 190 -8.85 -7.86 -7.69
C ARG A 190 -8.50 -8.35 -6.26
N THR A 191 -8.26 -7.44 -5.32
CA THR A 191 -7.83 -7.74 -3.94
C THR A 191 -8.90 -8.31 -3.01
N ALA A 192 -10.14 -8.50 -3.48
CA ALA A 192 -11.25 -8.99 -2.66
C ALA A 192 -10.96 -10.35 -2.00
N SER A 193 -10.25 -11.25 -2.69
CA SER A 193 -9.86 -12.57 -2.14
C SER A 193 -8.86 -12.44 -0.99
N PHE A 194 -7.82 -11.61 -1.16
CA PHE A 194 -6.85 -11.29 -0.11
C PHE A 194 -7.52 -10.67 1.12
N ALA A 195 -8.43 -9.70 0.90
CA ALA A 195 -9.15 -9.04 1.97
C ALA A 195 -10.04 -10.02 2.76
N ASN A 196 -10.72 -10.95 2.08
CA ASN A 196 -11.50 -11.98 2.75
C ASN A 196 -10.61 -12.87 3.64
N LEU A 197 -9.49 -13.36 3.09
CA LEU A 197 -8.56 -14.21 3.84
C LEU A 197 -7.96 -13.50 5.06
N TRP A 198 -7.64 -12.20 4.92
CA TRP A 198 -7.22 -11.36 6.03
C TRP A 198 -8.30 -11.26 7.11
N ALA A 199 -9.53 -10.94 6.72
CA ALA A 199 -10.67 -10.80 7.63
C ALA A 199 -10.95 -12.09 8.40
N THR A 200 -11.00 -13.24 7.71
CA THR A 200 -11.32 -14.53 8.32
C THR A 200 -10.22 -15.03 9.25
N THR A 201 -8.96 -14.81 8.89
CA THR A 201 -7.80 -15.29 9.66
C THR A 201 -7.63 -14.48 10.94
N PHE A 202 -7.70 -13.14 10.84
CA PHE A 202 -7.42 -12.26 11.97
C PHE A 202 -8.67 -11.80 12.73
N LYS A 203 -9.87 -12.15 12.24
CA LYS A 203 -11.16 -11.77 12.83
C LYS A 203 -11.33 -10.24 12.88
N VAL A 204 -11.04 -9.57 11.77
CA VAL A 204 -11.14 -8.11 11.63
C VAL A 204 -11.97 -7.76 10.39
N TYR A 205 -12.49 -6.53 10.33
CA TYR A 205 -13.09 -6.02 9.10
C TYR A 205 -12.03 -5.70 8.05
N ALA A 206 -12.27 -6.07 6.80
CA ALA A 206 -11.38 -5.78 5.68
C ALA A 206 -12.14 -5.43 4.41
N GLU A 207 -11.50 -4.66 3.53
CA GLU A 207 -12.05 -4.23 2.25
C GLU A 207 -11.08 -4.51 1.10
N GLY A 208 -11.60 -4.96 -0.03
CA GLY A 208 -10.84 -5.19 -1.26
C GLY A 208 -11.70 -5.00 -2.51
N ALA A 209 -11.05 -4.89 -3.67
CA ALA A 209 -11.70 -4.65 -4.95
C ALA A 209 -11.97 -5.96 -5.72
N VAL A 210 -13.10 -6.07 -6.40
CA VAL A 210 -13.43 -7.24 -7.28
C VAL A 210 -12.81 -7.09 -8.67
N GLY A 211 -12.60 -5.86 -9.12
CA GLY A 211 -12.16 -5.54 -10.48
C GLY A 211 -10.87 -4.73 -10.55
N THR A 212 -10.72 -4.03 -11.67
CA THR A 212 -9.57 -3.16 -11.93
C THR A 212 -9.76 -1.82 -11.24
N LEU A 213 -8.80 -1.43 -10.40
CA LEU A 213 -8.79 -0.14 -9.75
C LEU A 213 -8.08 0.88 -10.66
N LYS A 214 -8.79 1.92 -11.09
CA LYS A 214 -8.18 3.01 -11.85
C LYS A 214 -7.55 4.01 -10.90
N TYR A 215 -6.24 3.87 -10.68
CA TYR A 215 -5.56 4.57 -9.59
C TYR A 215 -5.61 6.11 -9.70
N ASP A 216 -5.53 6.66 -10.91
CA ASP A 216 -5.67 8.11 -11.14
C ASP A 216 -7.07 8.64 -10.81
N GLU A 217 -8.10 7.89 -11.17
CA GLU A 217 -9.48 8.22 -10.82
C GLU A 217 -9.69 8.10 -9.30
N PHE A 218 -9.07 7.10 -8.65
CA PHE A 218 -9.11 6.91 -7.20
C PHE A 218 -8.49 8.11 -6.48
N LEU A 219 -7.29 8.54 -6.89
CA LEU A 219 -6.67 9.74 -6.34
C LEU A 219 -7.54 11.00 -6.51
N LYS A 220 -8.30 11.12 -7.62
CA LYS A 220 -9.22 12.23 -7.86
C LYS A 220 -10.46 12.19 -6.97
N SER A 221 -11.07 11.02 -6.76
CA SER A 221 -12.31 10.90 -5.95
C SER A 221 -12.10 11.34 -4.51
N ILE A 222 -10.90 11.10 -3.96
CA ILE A 222 -10.51 11.48 -2.60
C ILE A 222 -10.30 12.99 -2.43
N ASN A 223 -9.73 13.67 -3.43
CA ASN A 223 -9.62 15.13 -3.39
C ASN A 223 -11.01 15.82 -3.37
N ASN A 224 -12.04 15.11 -3.82
CA ASN A 224 -13.43 15.56 -3.83
C ASN A 224 -14.28 15.00 -2.67
N HIS A 225 -13.66 14.37 -1.67
CA HIS A 225 -14.35 13.72 -0.53
C HIS A 225 -15.39 12.65 -0.93
N GLN A 226 -15.28 12.09 -2.14
CA GLN A 226 -16.16 11.01 -2.61
C GLN A 226 -15.51 9.65 -2.33
N ASN A 227 -16.12 8.87 -1.44
CA ASN A 227 -15.65 7.54 -1.02
C ASN A 227 -15.86 6.43 -2.08
N ASN A 228 -16.37 6.77 -3.27
CA ASN A 228 -16.66 5.79 -4.31
C ASN A 228 -15.53 5.81 -5.35
N ALA A 229 -14.53 4.99 -5.09
CA ALA A 229 -13.36 4.83 -5.94
C ALA A 229 -13.72 4.26 -7.33
N ALA A 230 -13.85 5.14 -8.31
CA ALA A 230 -13.06 5.05 -9.53
C ALA A 230 -12.95 3.66 -10.20
N GLY A 231 -14.07 3.20 -10.74
CA GLY A 231 -14.08 2.10 -11.72
C GLY A 231 -14.04 0.68 -11.15
N CYS A 232 -14.07 0.48 -9.84
CA CYS A 232 -14.16 -0.86 -9.25
C CYS A 232 -15.24 -1.00 -8.17
N THR A 233 -15.78 -2.22 -8.05
CA THR A 233 -16.66 -2.60 -6.94
C THR A 233 -15.82 -3.00 -5.74
N TRP A 234 -16.08 -2.37 -4.59
CA TRP A 234 -15.48 -2.71 -3.31
C TRP A 234 -16.37 -3.68 -2.55
N VAL A 235 -15.76 -4.70 -1.95
CA VAL A 235 -16.43 -5.65 -1.07
C VAL A 235 -15.89 -5.46 0.33
N LYS A 236 -16.80 -5.43 1.29
CA LYS A 236 -16.51 -5.32 2.72
C LYS A 236 -16.77 -6.67 3.37
N TYR A 237 -15.80 -7.15 4.13
CA TYR A 237 -15.86 -8.43 4.82
C TYR A 237 -15.96 -8.23 6.32
N LYS A 238 -16.86 -8.98 6.95
CA LYS A 238 -16.98 -9.13 8.40
C LYS A 238 -15.85 -10.02 8.94
N PRO A 239 -15.57 -10.00 10.25
CA PRO A 239 -14.64 -10.92 10.91
C PRO A 239 -14.87 -12.42 10.65
N ASP A 240 -16.09 -12.82 10.25
CA ASP A 240 -16.44 -14.20 9.89
C ASP A 240 -16.31 -14.50 8.39
N GLY A 241 -15.86 -13.53 7.58
CA GLY A 241 -15.68 -13.66 6.13
C GLY A 241 -16.94 -13.41 5.31
N LYS A 242 -18.09 -13.13 5.94
CA LYS A 242 -19.30 -12.80 5.20
C LYS A 242 -19.20 -11.40 4.63
N VAL A 243 -19.72 -11.23 3.43
CA VAL A 243 -19.92 -9.91 2.82
C VAL A 243 -20.92 -9.11 3.67
N MET A 244 -20.65 -7.81 3.84
CA MET A 244 -21.53 -6.88 4.53
C MET A 244 -22.69 -6.39 3.66
#